data_AF-A0A1U9Z071-F1
#
_entry.id   AF-A0A1U9Z071-F1
#
_cell.length_a   1.000
_cell.length_b   1.000
_cell.length_c   1.000
_cell.angle_alpha   90.00
_cell.angle_beta   90.00
_cell.angle_gamma   90.00
#
_symmetry.space_group_name_H-M   'P 1'
#
loop_
_entity.id
_entity.type
_entity.pdbx_description
1 polymer ?
#
loop_
_entity_poly.entity_id
_entity_poly.type
_entity_poly.pdbx_seq_one_letter_code
_entity_poly.pdbx_strand_id
1 'polypeptide(L)'
;MKTLVYGFDGMSLAILNAISPEFSGYLATLKVHDITDDTLGRGWTKINSGQPPQITNAYFQMPVADGSYKIDKNYNLTTPGAESDGRFEYLWDVAERLGVRSVFVNMPTTSPAPSKGAAFVSGIGGGRYPQDGLDTDLYYPGDIGPLINSEYRLDIRLNKKYPSLEGFCAELNAIHEAQSAFLIKLCETKDADFGFYVNKLTVEILNLALFDVLTPEQSDPKVRAALEAHFRSVFADFKAMVERLAPERIIMVSDHGTAPYKYDFNVDLILERLGFLSFVQDGSRKKIRTLIARHMPKAMKSRVKASLNLQNKRHPLRTPTSDSLAFGTVFDTGNFCGIYLNDDRFGGKVRRSDTETVNRICAALNETPEFRVLDLVAEPYEPRSIASPYAAGSPDIRIRKPDEVFCQAQGRPRTILGISPTYGPITPDISGYTYPNSGVKSSKALLASNFEATVKPSSLCDAYTMIVQAMEAGLE
;
A
#
# COMPACT_ATOMS: atom_id res chain seq x y z
N MET A 1 17.01 -14.73 20.82
CA MET A 1 15.71 -14.05 20.62
C MET A 1 14.61 -15.10 20.54
N LYS A 2 13.37 -14.82 20.96
CA LYS A 2 12.26 -15.79 20.84
C LYS A 2 11.65 -15.77 19.44
N THR A 3 11.28 -14.59 18.94
CA THR A 3 10.58 -14.47 17.66
C THR A 3 11.14 -13.32 16.83
N LEU A 4 11.42 -13.59 15.55
CA LEU A 4 11.75 -12.59 14.54
C LEU A 4 10.66 -12.58 13.45
N VAL A 5 10.05 -11.41 13.24
CA VAL A 5 9.17 -11.15 12.10
C VAL A 5 9.93 -10.31 11.08
N TYR A 6 10.10 -10.85 9.88
CA TYR A 6 10.66 -10.14 8.74
C TYR A 6 9.54 -9.79 7.76
N GLY A 7 9.19 -8.52 7.73
CA GLY A 7 8.22 -7.94 6.82
C GLY A 7 8.85 -7.54 5.49
N PHE A 8 8.20 -7.84 4.38
CA PHE A 8 8.48 -7.26 3.07
C PHE A 8 7.33 -6.37 2.63
N ASP A 9 7.59 -5.26 1.96
CA ASP A 9 6.55 -4.50 1.25
C ASP A 9 6.42 -5.08 -0.18
N GLY A 10 5.21 -5.52 -0.55
CA GLY A 10 4.91 -6.03 -1.90
C GLY A 10 5.45 -7.40 -2.30
N MET A 11 5.77 -8.28 -1.36
CA MET A 11 6.33 -9.59 -1.68
C MET A 11 5.27 -10.70 -1.71
N SER A 12 5.40 -11.60 -2.68
CA SER A 12 4.60 -12.83 -2.78
C SER A 12 5.51 -14.06 -2.87
N LEU A 13 4.96 -15.25 -2.62
CA LEU A 13 5.69 -16.51 -2.80
C LEU A 13 6.26 -16.64 -4.22
N ALA A 14 5.46 -16.27 -5.23
CA ALA A 14 5.88 -16.35 -6.63
C ALA A 14 7.08 -15.44 -6.92
N ILE A 15 7.11 -14.24 -6.34
CA ILE A 15 8.23 -13.31 -6.51
C ILE A 15 9.48 -13.83 -5.80
N LEU A 16 9.38 -14.29 -4.54
CA LEU A 16 10.54 -14.85 -3.84
C LEU A 16 11.15 -16.02 -4.59
N ASN A 17 10.31 -16.88 -5.18
CA ASN A 17 10.76 -17.99 -6.00
C ASN A 17 11.47 -17.56 -7.30
N ALA A 18 11.12 -16.39 -7.84
CA ALA A 18 11.70 -15.85 -9.07
C ALA A 18 13.02 -15.10 -8.84
N ILE A 19 13.16 -14.37 -7.72
CA ILE A 19 14.29 -13.45 -7.51
C ILE A 19 15.60 -14.13 -7.11
N SER A 20 15.55 -15.24 -6.37
CA SER A 20 16.76 -15.81 -5.74
C SER A 20 16.54 -17.28 -5.36
N PRO A 21 17.34 -18.21 -5.91
CA PRO A 21 17.36 -19.61 -5.45
C PRO A 21 17.63 -19.76 -3.96
N GLU A 22 18.39 -18.84 -3.36
CA GLU A 22 18.69 -18.82 -1.93
C GLU A 22 17.43 -18.56 -1.09
N PHE A 23 16.61 -17.58 -1.48
CA PHE A 23 15.29 -17.37 -0.86
C PHE A 23 14.40 -18.59 -1.04
N SER A 24 14.31 -19.16 -2.24
CA SER A 24 13.53 -20.37 -2.52
C SER A 24 13.95 -21.55 -1.64
N GLY A 25 15.26 -21.77 -1.50
CA GLY A 25 15.84 -22.81 -0.67
C GLY A 25 15.52 -22.62 0.81
N TYR A 26 15.57 -21.37 1.30
CA TYR A 26 15.19 -21.06 2.68
C TYR A 26 13.68 -21.23 2.90
N LEU A 27 12.83 -20.74 2.00
CA LEU A 27 11.37 -20.88 2.09
C LEU A 27 10.92 -22.35 2.10
N ALA A 28 11.65 -23.25 1.44
CA ALA A 28 11.36 -24.68 1.49
C ALA A 28 11.51 -25.28 2.91
N THR A 29 12.19 -24.58 3.83
CA THR A 29 12.27 -24.95 5.24
C THR A 29 11.13 -24.40 6.08
N LEU A 30 10.31 -23.50 5.51
CA LEU A 30 9.19 -22.86 6.18
C LEU A 30 7.86 -23.47 5.71
N LYS A 31 6.87 -23.44 6.60
CA LYS A 31 5.48 -23.62 6.23
C LYS A 31 4.97 -22.34 5.56
N VAL A 32 4.58 -22.44 4.31
CA VAL A 32 3.96 -21.34 3.56
C VAL A 32 2.44 -21.41 3.68
N HIS A 33 1.81 -20.26 3.89
CA HIS A 33 0.36 -20.14 4.02
C HIS A 33 -0.22 -19.36 2.84
N ASP A 34 -1.28 -19.87 2.22
CA ASP A 34 -1.98 -19.18 1.11
C ASP A 34 -2.96 -18.16 1.69
N ILE A 35 -2.53 -16.90 1.72
CA ILE A 35 -3.37 -15.78 2.14
C ILE A 35 -3.73 -14.89 0.95
N THR A 36 -4.90 -14.27 1.01
CA THR A 36 -5.35 -13.32 -0.01
C THR A 36 -6.07 -12.15 0.66
N ASP A 37 -5.80 -10.93 0.21
CA ASP A 37 -6.37 -9.71 0.77
C ASP A 37 -6.87 -8.78 -0.33
N ASP A 38 -7.95 -8.04 -0.08
CA ASP A 38 -8.60 -7.18 -1.07
C ASP A 38 -7.81 -5.91 -1.43
N THR A 39 -6.74 -5.59 -0.68
CA THR A 39 -5.91 -4.38 -0.85
C THR A 39 -6.68 -3.05 -0.70
N LEU A 40 -7.92 -3.08 -0.19
CA LEU A 40 -8.71 -1.88 0.09
C LEU A 40 -8.10 -1.08 1.25
N GLY A 41 -7.69 -1.82 2.29
CA GLY A 41 -7.04 -1.27 3.48
C GLY A 41 -5.53 -1.40 3.43
N ARG A 42 -4.85 -0.66 4.30
CA ARG A 42 -3.40 -0.73 4.52
C ARG A 42 -3.06 -2.05 5.19
N GLY A 43 -2.33 -2.91 4.48
CA GLY A 43 -2.03 -4.26 4.96
C GLY A 43 -1.20 -4.26 6.25
N TRP A 44 -0.23 -3.34 6.40
CA TRP A 44 0.55 -3.23 7.64
C TRP A 44 -0.35 -2.95 8.85
N THR A 45 -1.39 -2.13 8.70
CA THR A 45 -2.36 -1.91 9.78
C THR A 45 -3.15 -3.19 10.07
N LYS A 46 -3.57 -3.95 9.06
CA LYS A 46 -4.24 -5.26 9.26
C LYS A 46 -3.34 -6.25 10.01
N ILE A 47 -2.07 -6.37 9.63
CA ILE A 47 -1.08 -7.22 10.30
C ILE A 47 -0.86 -6.77 11.76
N ASN A 48 -0.81 -5.47 12.01
CA ASN A 48 -0.50 -4.95 13.34
C ASN A 48 -1.68 -4.92 14.29
N SER A 49 -2.93 -4.93 13.81
CA SER A 49 -4.13 -4.81 14.65
C SER A 49 -5.06 -6.03 14.60
N GLY A 50 -4.89 -6.90 13.59
CA GLY A 50 -5.86 -7.94 13.28
C GLY A 50 -7.19 -7.41 12.75
N GLN A 51 -7.31 -6.10 12.48
CA GLN A 51 -8.56 -5.45 12.14
C GLN A 51 -8.60 -4.93 10.69
N PRO A 52 -9.76 -5.00 10.02
CA PRO A 52 -9.93 -4.48 8.67
C PRO A 52 -10.10 -2.94 8.67
N PRO A 53 -9.95 -2.26 7.51
CA PRO A 53 -10.02 -0.79 7.43
C PRO A 53 -11.37 -0.21 7.87
N GLN A 54 -12.45 -0.99 7.81
CA GLN A 54 -13.77 -0.58 8.29
C GLN A 54 -13.78 -0.31 9.80
N ILE A 55 -12.87 -0.95 10.55
CA ILE A 55 -12.73 -0.82 12.00
C ILE A 55 -11.62 0.19 12.35
N THR A 56 -10.50 0.16 11.62
CA THR A 56 -9.31 0.97 11.91
C THR A 56 -9.26 2.32 11.20
N ASN A 57 -10.19 2.56 10.26
CA ASN A 57 -10.15 3.66 9.31
C ASN A 57 -8.92 3.67 8.37
N ALA A 58 -8.14 2.58 8.33
CA ALA A 58 -6.88 2.51 7.61
C ALA A 58 -7.05 2.20 6.12
N TYR A 59 -7.87 2.98 5.41
CA TYR A 59 -8.00 2.89 3.96
C TYR A 59 -6.73 3.44 3.27
N PHE A 60 -6.39 2.90 2.10
CA PHE A 60 -5.38 3.56 1.25
C PHE A 60 -5.85 4.93 0.78
N GLN A 61 -7.16 5.03 0.52
CA GLN A 61 -7.84 6.21 0.04
C GLN A 61 -9.26 6.21 0.59
N MET A 62 -9.61 7.25 1.33
CA MET A 62 -10.89 7.37 2.02
C MET A 62 -11.70 8.54 1.45
N PRO A 63 -12.98 8.35 1.08
CA PRO A 63 -13.85 9.48 0.79
C PRO A 63 -14.07 10.34 2.04
N VAL A 64 -13.99 11.67 1.92
CA VAL A 64 -14.14 12.61 3.05
C VAL A 64 -15.59 12.71 3.56
N ALA A 65 -16.56 12.13 2.84
CA ALA A 65 -17.98 12.07 3.21
C ALA A 65 -18.60 13.42 3.65
N ASP A 66 -18.12 14.53 3.08
CA ASP A 66 -18.53 15.92 3.37
C ASP A 66 -19.44 16.49 2.27
N GLY A 67 -20.04 15.62 1.44
CA GLY A 67 -20.75 16.02 0.23
C GLY A 67 -19.83 16.38 -0.95
N SER A 68 -18.51 16.23 -0.79
CA SER A 68 -17.54 16.38 -1.88
C SER A 68 -16.99 15.04 -2.36
N TYR A 69 -16.38 15.04 -3.55
CA TYR A 69 -15.67 13.89 -4.11
C TYR A 69 -14.19 13.86 -3.70
N LYS A 70 -13.83 14.51 -2.59
CA LYS A 70 -12.45 14.51 -2.08
C LYS A 70 -12.12 13.15 -1.50
N ILE A 71 -10.86 12.78 -1.71
CA ILE A 71 -10.25 11.58 -1.16
C ILE A 71 -9.11 12.01 -0.24
N ASP A 72 -9.12 11.49 0.98
CA ASP A 72 -7.98 11.55 1.90
C ASP A 72 -7.08 10.33 1.68
N LYS A 73 -5.77 10.57 1.61
CA LYS A 73 -4.73 9.53 1.46
C LYS A 73 -3.85 9.44 2.70
N ASN A 74 -4.05 10.31 3.68
CA ASN A 74 -3.29 10.34 4.91
C ASN A 74 -3.85 9.31 5.88
N TYR A 75 -2.96 8.64 6.58
CA TYR A 75 -3.32 7.76 7.68
C TYR A 75 -2.10 7.57 8.56
N ASN A 76 -2.28 7.76 9.86
CA ASN A 76 -1.28 7.54 10.88
C ASN A 76 -1.95 7.20 12.21
N LEU A 77 -1.17 6.97 13.26
CA LEU A 77 -1.71 6.58 14.57
C LEU A 77 -2.51 7.67 15.28
N THR A 78 -2.40 8.94 14.83
CA THR A 78 -3.22 10.05 15.33
C THR A 78 -4.50 10.26 14.54
N THR A 79 -4.73 9.47 13.49
CA THR A 79 -5.96 9.53 12.68
C THR A 79 -7.12 8.92 13.49
N PRO A 80 -8.30 9.57 13.56
CA PRO A 80 -9.49 8.96 14.15
C PRO A 80 -9.76 7.62 13.48
N GLY A 81 -9.87 6.55 14.24
CA GLY A 81 -9.83 5.19 13.70
C GLY A 81 -8.72 4.32 14.26
N ALA A 82 -7.55 4.94 14.45
CA ALA A 82 -6.32 4.27 14.80
C ALA A 82 -6.19 4.06 16.32
N GLU A 83 -4.96 3.92 16.81
CA GLU A 83 -4.62 3.69 18.23
C GLU A 83 -5.30 4.66 19.20
N SER A 84 -5.46 5.93 18.81
CA SER A 84 -6.11 6.95 19.64
C SER A 84 -7.54 6.61 20.11
N ASP A 85 -8.24 5.68 19.46
CA ASP A 85 -9.62 5.32 19.81
C ASP A 85 -9.72 4.13 20.78
N GLY A 86 -8.61 3.39 21.04
CA GLY A 86 -8.56 2.30 22.03
C GLY A 86 -9.51 1.12 21.79
N ARG A 87 -9.98 0.91 20.54
CA ARG A 87 -10.98 -0.13 20.21
C ARG A 87 -10.41 -1.54 20.01
N PHE A 88 -9.11 -1.65 19.78
CA PHE A 88 -8.42 -2.90 19.50
C PHE A 88 -6.95 -2.76 19.91
N GLU A 89 -6.29 -3.88 20.17
CA GLU A 89 -4.87 -3.92 20.56
C GLU A 89 -3.99 -4.06 19.32
N TYR A 90 -2.96 -3.23 19.21
CA TYR A 90 -1.89 -3.47 18.25
C TYR A 90 -0.88 -4.50 18.77
N LEU A 91 -0.03 -5.03 17.90
CA LEU A 91 1.01 -6.01 18.28
C LEU A 91 1.91 -5.50 19.41
N TRP A 92 2.20 -4.19 19.46
CA TRP A 92 3.01 -3.60 20.53
C TRP A 92 2.25 -3.49 21.87
N ASP A 93 0.93 -3.32 21.84
CA ASP A 93 0.10 -3.38 23.05
C ASP A 93 0.05 -4.81 23.60
N VAL A 94 -0.09 -5.79 22.70
CA VAL A 94 -0.04 -7.21 23.07
C VAL A 94 1.31 -7.57 23.65
N ALA A 95 2.41 -7.14 23.03
CA ALA A 95 3.76 -7.39 23.55
C ALA A 95 3.95 -6.82 24.96
N GLU A 96 3.52 -5.57 25.19
CA GLU A 96 3.59 -4.94 26.51
C GLU A 96 2.74 -5.70 27.55
N ARG A 97 1.50 -6.06 27.21
CA ARG A 97 0.61 -6.83 28.08
C ARG A 97 1.21 -8.20 28.45
N LEU A 98 1.92 -8.82 27.52
CA LEU A 98 2.61 -10.10 27.71
C LEU A 98 3.97 -9.96 28.40
N GLY A 99 4.44 -8.73 28.66
CA GLY A 99 5.77 -8.50 29.23
C GLY A 99 6.93 -8.82 28.28
N VAL A 100 6.65 -8.91 26.97
CA VAL A 100 7.63 -9.23 25.92
C VAL A 100 8.44 -7.98 25.58
N ARG A 101 9.78 -8.07 25.60
CA ARG A 101 10.65 -6.96 25.19
C ARG A 101 10.71 -6.90 23.67
N SER A 102 9.82 -6.11 23.09
CA SER A 102 9.67 -5.99 21.64
C SER A 102 10.47 -4.83 21.06
N VAL A 103 11.12 -5.06 19.91
CA VAL A 103 11.75 -4.05 19.06
C VAL A 103 11.07 -4.03 17.69
N PHE A 104 10.57 -2.87 17.27
CA PHE A 104 10.00 -2.65 15.94
C PHE A 104 10.85 -1.68 15.14
N VAL A 105 11.16 -1.98 13.88
CA VAL A 105 11.95 -1.12 13.00
C VAL A 105 11.32 -0.98 11.62
N ASN A 106 11.23 0.27 11.16
CA ASN A 106 10.71 0.70 9.86
C ASN A 106 9.22 0.36 9.62
N MET A 107 8.41 0.29 10.68
CA MET A 107 6.99 -0.07 10.57
C MET A 107 6.17 1.05 9.89
N PRO A 108 5.51 0.83 8.74
CA PRO A 108 4.78 1.89 8.05
C PRO A 108 3.59 2.44 8.82
N THR A 109 3.27 3.72 8.59
CA THR A 109 2.07 4.41 9.11
C THR A 109 2.00 4.55 10.63
N THR A 110 3.09 4.23 11.33
CA THR A 110 3.17 4.34 12.79
C THR A 110 3.85 5.64 13.23
N SER A 111 3.71 6.73 12.48
CA SER A 111 4.31 8.03 12.82
C SER A 111 3.25 8.95 13.44
N PRO A 112 3.38 9.46 14.68
CA PRO A 112 4.54 9.32 15.57
C PRO A 112 4.68 7.91 16.14
N ALA A 113 5.91 7.51 16.47
CA ALA A 113 6.22 6.21 17.04
C ALA A 113 5.42 5.95 18.33
N PRO A 114 4.80 4.77 18.46
CA PRO A 114 4.20 4.34 19.72
C PRO A 114 5.21 4.41 20.86
N SER A 115 4.78 4.92 22.01
CA SER A 115 5.58 4.94 23.25
C SER A 115 5.48 3.61 23.99
N LYS A 116 5.72 2.51 23.26
CA LYS A 116 5.46 1.12 23.66
C LYS A 116 6.64 0.22 23.30
N GLY A 117 6.77 -0.89 24.03
CA GLY A 117 7.85 -1.85 23.83
C GLY A 117 9.22 -1.36 24.31
N ALA A 118 10.26 -2.13 24.00
CA ALA A 118 11.63 -1.81 24.38
C ALA A 118 12.27 -0.77 23.45
N ALA A 119 11.92 -0.82 22.15
CA ALA A 119 12.21 0.22 21.19
C ALA A 119 11.27 0.16 19.98
N PHE A 120 11.04 1.31 19.36
CA PHE A 120 10.20 1.47 18.19
C PHE A 120 10.84 2.48 17.24
N VAL A 121 10.94 2.15 15.95
CA VAL A 121 11.32 3.08 14.88
C VAL A 121 10.27 3.01 13.78
N SER A 122 9.58 4.12 13.57
CA SER A 122 8.52 4.23 12.58
C SER A 122 9.07 4.32 11.17
N GLY A 123 8.41 3.62 10.26
CA GLY A 123 8.69 3.67 8.84
C GLY A 123 7.96 4.81 8.15
N ILE A 124 8.54 5.25 7.04
CA ILE A 124 7.95 6.30 6.21
C ILE A 124 6.73 5.77 5.46
N GLY A 125 5.60 6.47 5.55
CA GLY A 125 4.34 6.10 4.91
C GLY A 125 3.17 6.93 5.43
N GLY A 126 1.97 6.70 4.89
CA GLY A 126 0.75 7.30 5.48
C GLY A 126 0.64 8.83 5.38
N GLY A 127 1.45 9.48 4.54
CA GLY A 127 1.48 10.94 4.39
C GLY A 127 2.80 11.59 4.83
N ARG A 128 3.71 10.83 5.47
CA ARG A 128 5.09 11.24 5.74
C ARG A 128 6.02 10.84 4.61
N TYR A 129 7.06 11.62 4.36
CA TYR A 129 8.01 11.41 3.27
C TYR A 129 9.47 11.48 3.75
N PRO A 130 10.43 10.89 3.01
CA PRO A 130 11.83 10.85 3.45
C PRO A 130 12.47 12.23 3.63
N GLN A 131 12.06 13.22 2.83
CA GLN A 131 12.57 14.59 2.93
C GLN A 131 12.20 15.29 4.24
N ASP A 132 11.28 14.73 5.02
CA ASP A 132 10.89 15.28 6.32
C ASP A 132 12.01 15.08 7.36
N GLY A 133 12.98 14.18 7.10
CA GLY A 133 14.15 13.97 7.96
C GLY A 133 13.90 13.04 9.15
N LEU A 134 14.91 12.89 10.00
CA LEU A 134 14.87 12.09 11.23
C LEU A 134 14.45 12.98 12.40
N ASP A 135 13.15 13.15 12.62
CA ASP A 135 12.63 13.86 13.79
C ASP A 135 12.52 12.95 15.02
N THR A 136 12.44 13.57 16.20
CA THR A 136 12.32 12.86 17.49
C THR A 136 11.02 12.06 17.67
N ASP A 137 10.02 12.30 16.84
CA ASP A 137 8.74 11.57 16.87
C ASP A 137 8.75 10.27 16.04
N LEU A 138 9.85 9.97 15.33
CA LEU A 138 10.01 8.73 14.56
C LEU A 138 10.46 7.55 15.39
N TYR A 139 10.88 7.76 16.63
CA TYR A 139 11.43 6.68 17.44
C TYR A 139 11.11 6.81 18.92
N TYR A 140 11.14 5.67 19.59
CA TYR A 140 10.99 5.54 21.03
C TYR A 140 11.92 4.41 21.53
N PRO A 141 12.47 4.50 22.74
CA PRO A 141 12.51 5.67 23.61
C PRO A 141 13.52 6.72 23.14
N GLY A 142 13.50 7.93 23.71
CA GLY A 142 14.40 9.02 23.27
C GLY A 142 15.89 8.69 23.39
N ASP A 143 16.26 7.70 24.21
CA ASP A 143 17.65 7.27 24.41
C ASP A 143 18.29 6.60 23.19
N ILE A 144 17.50 6.12 22.22
CA ILE A 144 18.03 5.55 20.97
C ILE A 144 18.36 6.61 19.92
N GLY A 145 18.08 7.89 20.21
CA GLY A 145 18.34 9.01 19.30
C GLY A 145 19.78 9.11 18.79
N PRO A 146 20.82 8.96 19.64
CA PRO A 146 22.21 8.92 19.17
C PRO A 146 22.45 7.81 18.14
N LEU A 147 21.89 6.62 18.36
CA LEU A 147 22.02 5.48 17.45
C LEU A 147 21.30 5.72 16.13
N ILE A 148 20.08 6.28 16.18
CA ILE A 148 19.30 6.66 14.99
C ILE A 148 20.10 7.63 14.13
N ASN A 149 20.67 8.67 14.74
CA ASN A 149 21.38 9.73 14.02
C ASN A 149 22.72 9.27 13.42
N SER A 150 23.38 8.27 14.01
CA SER A 150 24.68 7.78 13.53
C SER A 150 24.57 6.62 12.55
N GLU A 151 23.55 5.77 12.67
CA GLU A 151 23.55 4.44 12.02
C GLU A 151 22.28 4.14 11.20
N TYR A 152 21.14 4.81 11.45
CA TYR A 152 19.91 4.53 10.72
C TYR A 152 19.79 5.36 9.44
N ARG A 153 19.26 4.74 8.38
CA ARG A 153 18.99 5.41 7.10
C ARG A 153 17.51 5.31 6.74
N LEU A 154 16.93 6.44 6.34
CA LEU A 154 15.55 6.50 5.85
C LEU A 154 15.44 5.87 4.46
N ASP A 155 14.28 5.27 4.19
CA ASP A 155 13.95 4.77 2.86
C ASP A 155 13.99 5.88 1.81
N ILE A 156 14.29 5.50 0.58
CA ILE A 156 14.23 6.38 -0.59
C ILE A 156 13.17 5.89 -1.56
N ARG A 157 12.79 6.77 -2.49
CA ARG A 157 11.96 6.41 -3.65
C ARG A 157 12.67 6.75 -4.94
N LEU A 158 12.34 6.03 -6.02
CA LEU A 158 12.82 6.40 -7.35
C LEU A 158 12.46 7.86 -7.66
N ASN A 159 13.48 8.60 -8.08
CA ASN A 159 13.35 9.98 -8.51
C ASN A 159 14.50 10.30 -9.48
N LYS A 160 14.50 11.52 -10.03
CA LYS A 160 15.44 11.96 -11.07
C LYS A 160 16.92 11.97 -10.66
N LYS A 161 17.25 11.76 -9.38
CA LYS A 161 18.64 11.66 -8.90
C LYS A 161 19.32 10.36 -9.32
N TYR A 162 18.57 9.34 -9.69
CA TYR A 162 19.10 8.02 -10.06
C TYR A 162 19.00 7.83 -11.57
N PRO A 163 20.08 8.12 -12.33
CA PRO A 163 20.08 7.90 -13.77
C PRO A 163 20.25 6.42 -14.13
N SER A 164 20.76 5.57 -13.24
CA SER A 164 21.01 4.15 -13.51
C SER A 164 20.37 3.21 -12.48
N LEU A 165 19.96 2.03 -12.94
CA LEU A 165 19.43 0.97 -12.07
C LEU A 165 20.47 0.48 -11.08
N GLU A 166 21.71 0.26 -11.53
CA GLU A 166 22.80 -0.17 -10.66
C GLU A 166 23.03 0.81 -9.50
N GLY A 167 23.09 2.11 -9.80
CA GLY A 167 23.26 3.14 -8.77
C GLY A 167 22.08 3.22 -7.82
N PHE A 168 20.86 3.01 -8.32
CA PHE A 168 19.67 2.95 -7.47
C PHE A 168 19.68 1.71 -6.56
N CYS A 169 19.94 0.52 -7.11
CA CYS A 169 20.06 -0.72 -6.34
C CYS A 169 21.17 -0.63 -5.28
N ALA A 170 22.32 -0.04 -5.60
CA ALA A 170 23.43 0.12 -4.66
C ALA A 170 23.03 1.00 -3.46
N GLU A 171 22.30 2.09 -3.70
CA GLU A 171 21.80 2.95 -2.62
C GLU A 171 20.74 2.22 -1.77
N LEU A 172 19.81 1.49 -2.40
CA LEU A 172 18.84 0.67 -1.67
C LEU A 172 19.52 -0.40 -0.81
N ASN A 173 20.56 -1.06 -1.33
CA ASN A 173 21.34 -2.04 -0.58
C ASN A 173 22.00 -1.39 0.64
N ALA A 174 22.65 -0.24 0.47
CA ALA A 174 23.31 0.46 1.57
C ALA A 174 22.32 0.91 2.67
N ILE A 175 21.08 1.28 2.30
CA ILE A 175 20.03 1.59 3.27
C ILE A 175 19.57 0.31 3.97
N HIS A 176 19.33 -0.77 3.24
CA HIS A 176 18.88 -2.03 3.81
C HIS A 176 19.91 -2.64 4.78
N GLU A 177 21.19 -2.62 4.41
CA GLU A 177 22.31 -3.05 5.24
C GLU A 177 22.37 -2.23 6.53
N ALA A 178 22.27 -0.90 6.43
CA ALA A 178 22.26 -0.02 7.60
C ALA A 178 21.05 -0.30 8.52
N GLN A 179 19.87 -0.48 7.96
CA GLN A 179 18.66 -0.78 8.73
C GLN A 179 18.68 -2.15 9.40
N SER A 180 19.21 -3.18 8.72
CA SER A 180 19.34 -4.52 9.29
C SER A 180 20.39 -4.58 10.39
N ALA A 181 21.57 -3.98 10.18
CA ALA A 181 22.59 -3.83 11.21
C ALA A 181 22.07 -3.06 12.43
N PHE A 182 21.30 -1.99 12.18
CA PHE A 182 20.64 -1.20 13.23
C PHE A 182 19.65 -2.05 14.03
N LEU A 183 18.78 -2.85 13.38
CA LEU A 183 17.87 -3.76 14.08
C LEU A 183 18.65 -4.74 14.97
N ILE A 184 19.69 -5.39 14.44
CA ILE A 184 20.48 -6.38 15.18
C ILE A 184 21.03 -5.75 16.46
N LYS A 185 21.71 -4.61 16.31
CA LYS A 185 22.31 -3.88 17.43
C LYS A 185 21.27 -3.41 18.45
N LEU A 186 20.12 -2.95 17.98
CA LEU A 186 19.03 -2.49 18.85
C LEU A 186 18.44 -3.65 19.66
N CYS A 187 18.20 -4.79 19.01
CA CYS A 187 17.72 -6.00 19.66
C CYS A 187 18.74 -6.55 20.69
N GLU A 188 20.03 -6.55 20.37
CA GLU A 188 21.09 -6.96 21.30
C GLU A 188 21.19 -6.00 22.50
N THR A 189 21.14 -4.69 22.25
CA THR A 189 21.27 -3.66 23.31
C THR A 189 20.07 -3.63 24.25
N LYS A 190 18.86 -3.86 23.71
CA LYS A 190 17.62 -3.89 24.50
C LYS A 190 17.28 -5.29 25.01
N ASP A 191 18.12 -6.29 24.73
CA ASP A 191 17.91 -7.71 25.02
C ASP A 191 16.50 -8.16 24.59
N ALA A 192 16.18 -7.96 23.31
CA ALA A 192 14.83 -8.14 22.80
C ALA A 192 14.42 -9.62 22.69
N ASP A 193 13.21 -9.92 23.16
CA ASP A 193 12.58 -11.23 23.01
C ASP A 193 11.88 -11.34 21.65
N PHE A 194 11.39 -10.21 21.13
CA PHE A 194 10.67 -10.09 19.87
C PHE A 194 11.25 -8.98 18.99
N GLY A 195 11.56 -9.29 17.73
CA GLY A 195 11.97 -8.31 16.72
C GLY A 195 11.00 -8.29 15.54
N PHE A 196 10.60 -7.11 15.08
CA PHE A 196 9.83 -6.94 13.85
C PHE A 196 10.47 -5.85 12.98
N TYR A 197 11.01 -6.27 11.85
CA TYR A 197 11.58 -5.37 10.84
C TYR A 197 10.79 -5.39 9.54
N VAL A 198 10.61 -4.23 8.90
CA VAL A 198 9.94 -4.12 7.60
C VAL A 198 10.93 -3.61 6.52
N ASN A 199 11.20 -4.46 5.54
CA ASN A 199 11.93 -4.09 4.32
C ASN A 199 10.97 -3.50 3.28
N LYS A 200 11.00 -2.18 3.12
CA LYS A 200 10.17 -1.45 2.15
C LYS A 200 10.85 -1.18 0.83
N LEU A 201 12.13 -1.49 0.72
CA LEU A 201 12.97 -1.09 -0.41
C LEU A 201 12.78 -2.03 -1.60
N THR A 202 12.42 -3.29 -1.33
CA THR A 202 12.13 -4.28 -2.38
C THR A 202 10.97 -3.85 -3.29
N VAL A 203 9.91 -3.23 -2.76
CA VAL A 203 8.77 -2.76 -3.56
C VAL A 203 9.16 -1.67 -4.58
N GLU A 204 10.19 -0.89 -4.30
CA GLU A 204 10.68 0.14 -5.22
C GLU A 204 11.29 -0.50 -6.48
N ILE A 205 11.96 -1.64 -6.33
CA ILE A 205 12.45 -2.44 -7.46
C ILE A 205 11.32 -3.17 -8.15
N LEU A 206 10.39 -3.78 -7.41
CA LEU A 206 9.26 -4.51 -7.99
C LEU A 206 8.33 -3.59 -8.79
N ASN A 207 8.03 -2.38 -8.30
CA ASN A 207 7.24 -1.41 -9.06
C ASN A 207 7.95 -0.96 -10.36
N LEU A 208 9.29 -0.94 -10.38
CA LEU A 208 10.10 -0.54 -11.52
C LEU A 208 10.27 -1.68 -12.55
N ALA A 209 10.73 -2.84 -12.09
CA ALA A 209 11.38 -3.87 -12.88
C ALA A 209 10.82 -5.29 -12.66
N LEU A 210 9.57 -5.43 -12.20
CA LEU A 210 8.95 -6.75 -12.04
C LEU A 210 8.97 -7.59 -13.33
N PHE A 211 8.84 -6.96 -14.50
CA PHE A 211 8.98 -7.68 -15.78
C PHE A 211 10.32 -8.43 -15.83
N ASP A 212 11.42 -7.70 -15.64
CA ASP A 212 12.78 -8.24 -15.66
C ASP A 212 13.03 -9.29 -14.56
N VAL A 213 12.38 -9.16 -13.41
CA VAL A 213 12.40 -10.16 -12.33
C VAL A 213 11.73 -11.48 -12.74
N LEU A 214 10.59 -11.40 -13.42
CA LEU A 214 9.81 -12.60 -13.78
C LEU A 214 10.25 -13.25 -15.09
N THR A 215 10.92 -12.50 -15.97
CA THR A 215 11.44 -12.98 -17.25
C THR A 215 12.92 -12.62 -17.41
N PRO A 216 13.81 -13.17 -16.56
CA PRO A 216 15.23 -12.82 -16.55
C PRO A 216 15.96 -13.16 -17.86
N GLU A 217 15.41 -14.06 -18.68
CA GLU A 217 15.91 -14.40 -20.01
C GLU A 217 15.64 -13.31 -21.07
N GLN A 218 14.67 -12.42 -20.81
CA GLN A 218 14.33 -11.28 -21.69
C GLN A 218 14.93 -9.96 -21.20
N SER A 219 15.54 -9.95 -20.02
CA SER A 219 16.15 -8.76 -19.42
C SER A 219 17.51 -8.42 -20.03
N ASP A 220 17.84 -7.13 -20.07
CA ASP A 220 19.20 -6.69 -20.38
C ASP A 220 20.20 -7.31 -19.37
N PRO A 221 21.35 -7.85 -19.80
CA PRO A 221 22.29 -8.51 -18.90
C PRO A 221 22.76 -7.64 -17.72
N LYS A 222 22.89 -6.31 -17.90
CA LYS A 222 23.26 -5.39 -16.82
C LYS A 222 22.09 -5.13 -15.87
N VAL A 223 20.87 -5.06 -16.39
CA VAL A 223 19.66 -4.97 -15.57
C VAL A 223 19.55 -6.22 -14.70
N ARG A 224 19.63 -7.40 -15.31
CA ARG A 224 19.63 -8.68 -14.59
C ARG A 224 20.71 -8.75 -13.51
N ALA A 225 21.95 -8.41 -13.84
CA ALA A 225 23.05 -8.43 -12.87
C ALA A 225 22.80 -7.48 -11.67
N ALA A 226 22.25 -6.29 -11.91
CA ALA A 226 21.91 -5.35 -10.85
C ALA A 226 20.77 -5.86 -9.96
N LEU A 227 19.74 -6.50 -10.56
CA LEU A 227 18.63 -7.11 -9.81
C LEU A 227 19.10 -8.31 -8.97
N GLU A 228 19.89 -9.21 -9.55
CA GLU A 228 20.46 -10.36 -8.84
C GLU A 228 21.34 -9.91 -7.67
N ALA A 229 22.19 -8.89 -7.88
CA ALA A 229 23.02 -8.33 -6.82
C ALA A 229 22.18 -7.70 -5.70
N HIS A 230 21.11 -6.97 -6.04
CA HIS A 230 20.17 -6.40 -5.07
C HIS A 230 19.51 -7.49 -4.22
N PHE A 231 18.87 -8.48 -4.83
CA PHE A 231 18.15 -9.51 -4.08
C PHE A 231 19.08 -10.44 -3.29
N ARG A 232 20.30 -10.69 -3.78
CA ARG A 232 21.34 -11.38 -2.99
C ARG A 232 21.72 -10.58 -1.74
N SER A 233 21.85 -9.26 -1.85
CA SER A 233 22.10 -8.39 -0.68
C SER A 233 20.95 -8.48 0.32
N VAL A 234 19.71 -8.40 -0.14
CA VAL A 234 18.52 -8.52 0.72
C VAL A 234 18.48 -9.87 1.46
N PHE A 235 18.84 -10.97 0.78
CA PHE A 235 18.93 -12.28 1.43
C PHE A 235 20.09 -12.35 2.44
N ALA A 236 21.25 -11.78 2.12
CA ALA A 236 22.40 -11.76 3.00
C ALA A 236 22.09 -11.03 4.31
N ASP A 237 21.40 -9.89 4.24
CA ASP A 237 20.99 -9.11 5.42
C ASP A 237 19.96 -9.86 6.26
N PHE A 238 18.96 -10.49 5.63
CA PHE A 238 18.04 -11.41 6.31
C PHE A 238 18.77 -12.54 7.04
N LYS A 239 19.70 -13.20 6.36
CA LYS A 239 20.49 -14.29 6.93
C LYS A 239 21.33 -13.81 8.11
N ALA A 240 21.96 -12.65 8.01
CA ALA A 240 22.72 -12.05 9.09
C ALA A 240 21.85 -11.79 10.33
N MET A 241 20.62 -11.30 10.15
CA MET A 241 19.66 -11.14 11.26
C MET A 241 19.33 -12.48 11.92
N VAL A 242 19.04 -13.53 11.14
CA VAL A 242 18.73 -14.86 11.67
C VAL A 242 19.93 -15.45 12.43
N GLU A 243 21.13 -15.36 11.87
CA GLU A 243 22.35 -15.91 12.49
C GLU A 243 22.73 -15.16 13.77
N ARG A 244 22.65 -13.83 13.77
CA ARG A 244 23.03 -12.99 14.92
C ARG A 244 22.02 -13.04 16.05
N LEU A 245 20.73 -12.97 15.73
CA LEU A 245 19.66 -12.91 16.73
C LEU A 245 19.22 -14.31 17.20
N ALA A 246 19.57 -15.35 16.42
CA ALA A 246 19.23 -16.75 16.67
C ALA A 246 17.77 -16.92 17.15
N PRO A 247 16.77 -16.48 16.38
CA PRO A 247 15.38 -16.56 16.79
C PRO A 247 14.89 -18.02 16.81
N GLU A 248 14.14 -18.40 17.84
CA GLU A 248 13.48 -19.72 17.91
C GLU A 248 12.37 -19.82 16.85
N ARG A 249 11.63 -18.72 16.65
CA ARG A 249 10.52 -18.61 15.69
C ARG A 249 10.79 -17.52 14.66
N ILE A 250 10.51 -17.84 13.41
CA ILE A 250 10.68 -16.93 12.28
C ILE A 250 9.35 -16.83 11.55
N ILE A 251 8.91 -15.61 11.27
CA ILE A 251 7.76 -15.30 10.43
C ILE A 251 8.22 -14.38 9.31
N MET A 252 7.97 -14.79 8.06
CA MET A 252 8.11 -13.91 6.91
C MET A 252 6.70 -13.48 6.47
N VAL A 253 6.47 -12.17 6.36
CA VAL A 253 5.15 -11.62 6.04
C VAL A 253 5.26 -10.48 5.05
N SER A 254 4.23 -10.27 4.25
CA SER A 254 4.08 -9.05 3.45
C SER A 254 2.69 -8.47 3.58
N ASP A 255 2.55 -7.15 3.46
CA ASP A 255 1.26 -6.48 3.56
C ASP A 255 0.45 -6.51 2.25
N HIS A 256 1.06 -6.94 1.15
CA HIS A 256 0.45 -7.28 -0.13
C HIS A 256 1.49 -7.99 -1.01
N GLY A 257 1.09 -8.57 -2.13
CA GLY A 257 2.06 -8.99 -3.16
C GLY A 257 2.33 -7.91 -4.19
N THR A 258 3.09 -8.27 -5.22
CA THR A 258 3.17 -7.50 -6.48
C THR A 258 2.76 -8.41 -7.64
N ALA A 259 2.11 -7.85 -8.66
CA ALA A 259 1.72 -8.52 -9.88
C ALA A 259 2.16 -7.72 -11.12
N PRO A 260 2.34 -8.40 -12.26
CA PRO A 260 2.62 -7.75 -13.55
C PRO A 260 1.60 -6.67 -13.90
N TYR A 261 2.04 -5.45 -14.20
CA TYR A 261 1.15 -4.37 -14.62
C TYR A 261 0.76 -4.50 -16.10
N LYS A 262 -0.03 -5.49 -16.48
CA LYS A 262 -0.30 -5.77 -17.91
C LYS A 262 -1.38 -4.89 -18.53
N TYR A 263 -2.38 -4.53 -17.74
CA TYR A 263 -3.57 -3.84 -18.26
C TYR A 263 -3.95 -2.63 -17.44
N ASP A 264 -4.46 -1.63 -18.14
CA ASP A 264 -5.16 -0.49 -17.57
C ASP A 264 -6.67 -0.65 -17.73
N PHE A 265 -7.41 -0.35 -16.66
CA PHE A 265 -8.86 -0.41 -16.66
C PHE A 265 -9.46 0.85 -16.06
N ASN A 266 -10.45 1.44 -16.74
CA ASN A 266 -11.17 2.63 -16.29
C ASN A 266 -12.68 2.36 -16.25
N VAL A 267 -13.19 2.06 -15.05
CA VAL A 267 -14.61 1.78 -14.83
C VAL A 267 -15.51 2.98 -15.10
N ASP A 268 -15.02 4.21 -14.87
CA ASP A 268 -15.83 5.42 -15.03
C ASP A 268 -16.28 5.62 -16.47
N LEU A 269 -15.45 5.24 -17.45
CA LEU A 269 -15.82 5.31 -18.86
C LEU A 269 -16.94 4.32 -19.21
N ILE A 270 -16.99 3.16 -18.55
CA ILE A 270 -18.09 2.20 -18.71
C ILE A 270 -19.34 2.75 -18.03
N LEU A 271 -19.23 3.27 -16.81
CA LEU A 271 -20.36 3.87 -16.09
C LEU A 271 -20.96 5.05 -16.86
N GLU A 272 -20.13 5.89 -17.49
CA GLU A 272 -20.57 6.99 -18.36
C GLU A 272 -21.31 6.45 -19.59
N ARG A 273 -20.75 5.43 -20.27
CA ARG A 273 -21.38 4.78 -21.43
C ARG A 273 -22.73 4.14 -21.09
N LEU A 274 -22.86 3.54 -19.90
CA LEU A 274 -24.09 2.91 -19.43
C LEU A 274 -25.11 3.92 -18.85
N GLY A 275 -24.76 5.20 -18.76
CA GLY A 275 -25.64 6.25 -18.24
C GLY A 275 -25.72 6.31 -16.71
N PHE A 276 -24.83 5.64 -15.98
CA PHE A 276 -24.76 5.69 -14.52
C PHE A 276 -23.89 6.83 -13.99
N LEU A 277 -22.98 7.35 -14.82
CA LEU A 277 -22.09 8.45 -14.47
C LEU A 277 -22.24 9.58 -15.48
N SER A 278 -22.23 10.82 -15.00
CA SER A 278 -22.20 12.02 -15.83
C SER A 278 -21.31 13.05 -15.18
N PHE A 279 -20.60 13.86 -15.97
CA PHE A 279 -19.63 14.81 -15.44
C PHE A 279 -20.05 16.25 -15.67
N VAL A 280 -19.69 17.14 -14.73
CA VAL A 280 -19.92 18.57 -14.89
C VAL A 280 -19.13 19.08 -16.10
N GLN A 281 -19.81 19.66 -17.09
CA GLN A 281 -19.14 20.21 -18.27
C GLN A 281 -18.22 21.38 -17.89
N ASP A 282 -16.93 21.24 -18.15
CA ASP A 282 -15.87 22.24 -17.86
C ASP A 282 -16.16 23.63 -18.45
N GLY A 283 -16.91 23.69 -19.54
CA GLY A 283 -17.26 24.92 -20.24
C GLY A 283 -18.05 25.91 -19.36
N SER A 284 -18.87 25.43 -18.42
CA SER A 284 -19.68 26.28 -17.55
C SER A 284 -18.84 27.01 -16.49
N ARG A 285 -17.99 26.27 -15.78
CA ARG A 285 -17.09 26.80 -14.73
C ARG A 285 -16.04 27.74 -15.31
N LYS A 286 -15.47 27.42 -16.47
CA LYS A 286 -14.49 28.29 -17.15
C LYS A 286 -15.13 29.61 -17.60
N LYS A 287 -16.36 29.58 -18.13
CA LYS A 287 -17.12 30.79 -18.50
C LYS A 287 -17.43 31.68 -17.29
N ILE A 288 -17.99 31.11 -16.23
CA ILE A 288 -18.30 31.86 -14.99
C ILE A 288 -17.04 32.46 -14.37
N ARG A 289 -15.97 31.67 -14.23
CA ARG A 289 -14.68 32.15 -13.69
C ARG A 289 -14.05 33.22 -14.57
N THR A 290 -14.17 33.12 -15.89
CA THR A 290 -13.70 34.16 -16.83
C THR A 290 -14.52 35.44 -16.68
N LEU A 291 -15.83 35.33 -16.46
CA LEU A 291 -16.72 36.46 -16.24
C LEU A 291 -16.38 37.19 -14.92
N ILE A 292 -16.23 36.44 -13.83
CA ILE A 292 -15.81 36.98 -12.52
C ILE A 292 -14.41 37.58 -12.63
N ALA A 293 -13.48 36.88 -13.30
CA ALA A 293 -12.13 37.37 -13.54
C ALA A 293 -12.12 38.68 -14.32
N ARG A 294 -13.06 38.97 -15.22
CA ARG A 294 -13.09 40.25 -15.95
C ARG A 294 -13.34 41.44 -15.03
N HIS A 295 -14.22 41.29 -14.04
CA HIS A 295 -14.63 42.36 -13.13
C HIS A 295 -13.76 42.52 -11.87
N MET A 296 -12.82 41.60 -11.62
CA MET A 296 -11.92 41.73 -10.48
C MET A 296 -10.78 42.74 -10.70
N PRO A 297 -10.32 43.44 -9.64
CA PRO A 297 -9.11 44.26 -9.67
C PRO A 297 -7.87 43.46 -10.10
N LYS A 298 -6.91 44.13 -10.75
CA LYS A 298 -5.68 43.49 -11.26
C LYS A 298 -4.91 42.70 -10.19
N ALA A 299 -4.88 43.18 -8.94
CA ALA A 299 -4.24 42.50 -7.82
C ALA A 299 -4.91 41.17 -7.40
N MET A 300 -6.23 41.04 -7.59
CA MET A 300 -6.97 39.79 -7.34
C MET A 300 -6.89 38.83 -8.53
N LYS A 301 -6.83 39.36 -9.76
CA LYS A 301 -6.68 38.56 -11.00
C LYS A 301 -5.45 37.64 -10.95
N SER A 302 -4.32 38.11 -10.42
CA SER A 302 -3.10 37.30 -10.31
C SER A 302 -3.26 36.16 -9.29
N ARG A 303 -3.89 36.41 -8.14
CA ARG A 303 -4.20 35.37 -7.13
C ARG A 303 -5.16 34.31 -7.66
N VAL A 304 -6.20 34.73 -8.37
CA VAL A 304 -7.16 33.80 -9.00
C VAL A 304 -6.49 33.02 -10.13
N LYS A 305 -5.68 33.64 -11.00
CA LYS A 305 -4.89 32.91 -12.00
C LYS A 305 -3.90 31.92 -11.39
N ALA A 306 -3.23 32.26 -10.29
CA ALA A 306 -2.34 31.35 -9.57
C ALA A 306 -3.11 30.14 -9.02
N SER A 307 -4.29 30.36 -8.43
CA SER A 307 -5.17 29.27 -7.98
C SER A 307 -5.66 28.37 -9.13
N LEU A 308 -5.90 28.94 -10.32
CA LEU A 308 -6.29 28.20 -11.53
C LEU A 308 -5.13 27.38 -12.10
N ASN A 309 -3.90 27.90 -12.05
CA ASN A 309 -2.71 27.17 -12.50
C ASN A 309 -2.32 26.04 -11.54
N LEU A 310 -2.60 26.17 -10.24
CA LEU A 310 -2.45 25.09 -9.26
C LEU A 310 -3.44 23.94 -9.54
N GLN A 311 -4.67 24.24 -9.97
CA GLN A 311 -5.64 23.23 -10.38
C GLN A 311 -5.28 22.54 -11.72
N ASN A 312 -4.64 23.22 -12.66
CA ASN A 312 -4.29 22.65 -13.98
C ASN A 312 -3.07 21.71 -13.97
N LYS A 313 -2.21 21.76 -12.94
CA LYS A 313 -1.03 20.88 -12.83
C LYS A 313 -1.36 19.47 -12.31
N ARG A 314 -2.53 19.30 -11.71
CA ARG A 314 -3.11 17.99 -11.39
C ARG A 314 -4.20 17.78 -12.42
N HIS A 315 -4.21 16.65 -13.14
CA HIS A 315 -5.30 16.37 -14.08
C HIS A 315 -6.62 16.57 -13.34
N PRO A 316 -7.48 17.53 -13.76
CA PRO A 316 -8.68 17.83 -13.00
C PRO A 316 -9.55 16.59 -13.04
N LEU A 317 -9.67 15.92 -11.89
CA LEU A 317 -10.67 14.89 -11.68
C LEU A 317 -12.00 15.45 -12.16
N ARG A 318 -12.61 14.81 -13.16
CA ARG A 318 -13.90 15.26 -13.70
C ARG A 318 -14.91 15.07 -12.57
N THR A 319 -15.48 16.16 -12.06
CA THR A 319 -16.45 16.03 -10.96
C THR A 319 -17.72 15.36 -11.48
N PRO A 320 -18.19 14.25 -10.87
CA PRO A 320 -19.51 13.71 -11.16
C PRO A 320 -20.59 14.77 -10.93
N THR A 321 -21.67 14.71 -11.70
CA THR A 321 -22.88 15.52 -11.46
C THR A 321 -23.69 14.94 -10.31
N SER A 322 -24.53 15.75 -9.67
CA SER A 322 -25.49 15.29 -8.66
C SER A 322 -26.52 14.29 -9.20
N ASP A 323 -26.68 14.19 -10.52
CA ASP A 323 -27.59 13.26 -11.18
C ASP A 323 -26.92 11.92 -11.53
N SER A 324 -25.59 11.82 -11.37
CA SER A 324 -24.88 10.54 -11.48
C SER A 324 -25.39 9.60 -10.39
N LEU A 325 -25.52 8.32 -10.71
CA LEU A 325 -25.91 7.29 -9.75
C LEU A 325 -24.72 6.71 -9.01
N ALA A 326 -23.59 6.58 -9.69
CA ALA A 326 -22.40 5.96 -9.15
C ALA A 326 -21.14 6.47 -9.84
N PHE A 327 -19.99 6.28 -9.19
CA PHE A 327 -18.68 6.59 -9.73
C PHE A 327 -17.64 5.62 -9.16
N GLY A 328 -16.64 5.31 -9.98
CA GLY A 328 -15.52 4.46 -9.63
C GLY A 328 -14.59 5.13 -8.61
N THR A 329 -13.79 4.28 -7.98
CA THR A 329 -12.75 4.72 -7.05
C THR A 329 -11.61 5.45 -7.76
N VAL A 330 -11.05 6.46 -7.10
CA VAL A 330 -9.98 7.31 -7.64
C VAL A 330 -8.59 6.81 -7.20
N PHE A 331 -8.31 5.51 -7.34
CA PHE A 331 -7.03 4.94 -6.87
C PHE A 331 -5.86 5.27 -7.80
N ASP A 332 -5.03 6.24 -7.39
CA ASP A 332 -3.67 6.34 -7.92
C ASP A 332 -2.67 5.38 -7.24
N THR A 333 -3.02 4.81 -6.06
CA THR A 333 -2.05 4.20 -5.13
C THR A 333 -2.51 2.87 -4.51
N GLY A 334 -3.33 2.10 -5.22
CA GLY A 334 -3.78 0.78 -4.79
C GLY A 334 -4.30 -0.02 -5.99
N ASN A 335 -4.32 -1.34 -5.88
CA ASN A 335 -4.85 -2.21 -6.93
C ASN A 335 -6.28 -2.67 -6.64
N PHE A 336 -6.94 -2.06 -5.66
CA PHE A 336 -8.36 -2.28 -5.39
C PHE A 336 -9.22 -1.51 -6.40
N CYS A 337 -10.38 -2.07 -6.73
CA CYS A 337 -11.29 -1.53 -7.73
C CYS A 337 -12.72 -1.55 -7.18
N GLY A 338 -13.26 -0.37 -6.87
CA GLY A 338 -14.60 -0.25 -6.30
C GLY A 338 -15.41 0.83 -6.97
N ILE A 339 -16.71 0.82 -6.71
CA ILE A 339 -17.66 1.83 -7.16
C ILE A 339 -18.47 2.27 -5.94
N TYR A 340 -18.57 3.58 -5.79
CA TYR A 340 -19.43 4.23 -4.81
C TYR A 340 -20.75 4.64 -5.46
N LEU A 341 -21.86 4.46 -4.75
CA LEU A 341 -23.08 5.18 -5.05
C LEU A 341 -22.86 6.67 -4.79
N ASN A 342 -23.42 7.51 -5.65
CA ASN A 342 -23.46 8.94 -5.43
C ASN A 342 -24.60 9.27 -4.46
N ASP A 343 -24.36 8.97 -3.19
CA ASP A 343 -25.29 9.14 -2.08
C ASP A 343 -25.00 10.41 -1.27
N ASP A 344 -25.54 10.46 -0.05
CA ASP A 344 -25.40 11.57 0.89
C ASP A 344 -23.93 11.86 1.26
N ARG A 345 -23.03 10.87 1.20
CA ARG A 345 -21.58 11.08 1.41
C ARG A 345 -20.99 12.05 0.38
N PHE A 346 -21.57 12.08 -0.83
CA PHE A 346 -21.07 12.80 -2.00
C PHE A 346 -22.03 13.88 -2.49
N GLY A 347 -23.10 14.17 -1.74
CA GLY A 347 -24.12 15.14 -2.12
C GLY A 347 -24.99 14.71 -3.30
N GLY A 348 -25.03 13.42 -3.60
CA GLY A 348 -25.87 12.84 -4.64
C GLY A 348 -27.27 12.47 -4.14
N LYS A 349 -28.09 11.94 -5.06
CA LYS A 349 -29.52 11.67 -4.82
C LYS A 349 -29.82 10.20 -4.50
N VAL A 350 -28.85 9.30 -4.68
CA VAL A 350 -29.05 7.88 -4.43
C VAL A 350 -29.03 7.63 -2.92
N ARG A 351 -29.88 6.74 -2.41
CA ARG A 351 -29.79 6.36 -1.00
C ARG A 351 -28.70 5.30 -0.86
N ARG A 352 -27.90 5.38 0.20
CA ARG A 352 -26.87 4.37 0.47
C ARG A 352 -27.43 2.94 0.60
N SER A 353 -28.67 2.81 1.07
CA SER A 353 -29.38 1.53 1.19
C SER A 353 -30.06 1.06 -0.10
N ASP A 354 -29.82 1.72 -1.25
CA ASP A 354 -30.45 1.39 -2.53
C ASP A 354 -29.80 0.17 -3.19
N THR A 355 -30.13 -1.01 -2.66
CA THR A 355 -29.65 -2.31 -3.17
C THR A 355 -30.12 -2.59 -4.60
N GLU A 356 -31.24 -2.01 -5.03
CA GLU A 356 -31.73 -2.16 -6.41
C GLU A 356 -30.78 -1.48 -7.39
N THR A 357 -30.36 -0.23 -7.10
CA THR A 357 -29.37 0.48 -7.90
C THR A 357 -28.03 -0.27 -7.94
N VAL A 358 -27.55 -0.79 -6.80
CA VAL A 358 -26.33 -1.62 -6.73
C VAL A 358 -26.44 -2.83 -7.67
N ASN A 359 -27.50 -3.63 -7.53
CA ASN A 359 -27.69 -4.84 -8.34
C ASN A 359 -27.83 -4.53 -9.83
N ARG A 360 -28.52 -3.43 -10.18
CA ARG A 360 -28.65 -2.97 -11.57
C ARG A 360 -27.30 -2.61 -12.18
N ILE A 361 -26.45 -1.90 -11.43
CA ILE A 361 -25.10 -1.52 -11.90
C ILE A 361 -24.25 -2.78 -12.08
N CYS A 362 -24.22 -3.68 -11.10
CA CYS A 362 -23.47 -4.94 -11.19
C CYS A 362 -23.87 -5.77 -12.41
N ALA A 363 -25.18 -5.98 -12.61
CA ALA A 363 -25.70 -6.71 -13.77
C ALA A 363 -25.27 -6.06 -15.08
N ALA A 364 -25.48 -4.74 -15.22
CA ALA A 364 -25.12 -4.02 -16.44
C ALA A 364 -23.62 -4.05 -16.75
N LEU A 365 -22.76 -3.97 -15.73
CA LEU A 365 -21.30 -4.08 -15.89
C LEU A 365 -20.87 -5.48 -16.34
N ASN A 366 -21.40 -6.52 -15.70
CA ASN A 366 -21.06 -7.92 -16.00
C ASN A 366 -21.51 -8.36 -17.41
N GLU A 367 -22.49 -7.66 -18.00
CA GLU A 367 -22.90 -7.89 -19.40
C GLU A 367 -21.98 -7.21 -20.44
N THR A 368 -21.04 -6.36 -20.01
CA THR A 368 -20.16 -5.65 -20.95
C THR A 368 -19.07 -6.56 -21.52
N PRO A 369 -18.67 -6.37 -22.80
CA PRO A 369 -17.57 -7.12 -23.38
C PRO A 369 -16.25 -6.98 -22.60
N GLU A 370 -15.97 -5.80 -22.05
CA GLU A 370 -14.73 -5.54 -21.32
C GLU A 370 -14.62 -6.36 -20.03
N PHE A 371 -15.72 -6.53 -19.30
CA PHE A 371 -15.75 -7.41 -18.12
C PHE A 371 -15.49 -8.86 -18.49
N ARG A 372 -16.10 -9.35 -19.59
CA ARG A 372 -15.90 -10.73 -20.06
C ARG A 372 -14.47 -10.99 -20.55
N VAL A 373 -13.87 -10.03 -21.27
CA VAL A 373 -12.52 -10.17 -21.84
C VAL A 373 -11.44 -10.27 -20.74
N LEU A 374 -11.62 -9.56 -19.63
CA LEU A 374 -10.65 -9.49 -18.53
C LEU A 374 -11.02 -10.36 -17.31
N ASP A 375 -12.08 -11.18 -17.40
CA ASP A 375 -12.62 -11.95 -16.26
C ASP A 375 -12.91 -11.06 -15.03
N LEU A 376 -13.49 -9.88 -15.28
CA LEU A 376 -13.93 -8.96 -14.22
C LEU A 376 -15.32 -9.35 -13.75
N VAL A 377 -15.58 -9.21 -12.45
CA VAL A 377 -16.90 -9.40 -11.87
C VAL A 377 -17.23 -8.26 -10.92
N ALA A 378 -18.26 -7.48 -11.27
CA ALA A 378 -18.88 -6.51 -10.36
C ALA A 378 -19.87 -7.24 -9.46
N GLU A 379 -19.73 -7.04 -8.15
CA GLU A 379 -20.62 -7.62 -7.15
C GLU A 379 -20.84 -6.63 -6.00
N PRO A 380 -22.01 -6.67 -5.32
CA PRO A 380 -22.25 -5.87 -4.13
C PRO A 380 -21.10 -6.05 -3.13
N TYR A 381 -20.55 -4.93 -2.64
CA TYR A 381 -19.60 -4.99 -1.55
C TYR A 381 -20.40 -5.00 -0.25
N GLU A 382 -20.54 -6.18 0.35
CA GLU A 382 -21.05 -6.29 1.70
C GLU A 382 -19.89 -6.07 2.68
N PRO A 383 -19.74 -4.88 3.30
CA PRO A 383 -18.83 -4.77 4.42
C PRO A 383 -19.35 -5.75 5.48
N ARG A 384 -18.51 -6.72 5.86
CA ARG A 384 -18.84 -7.66 6.93
C ARG A 384 -19.19 -6.81 8.16
N SER A 385 -20.48 -6.79 8.50
CA SER A 385 -21.17 -5.94 9.48
C SER A 385 -21.42 -4.46 9.08
N ILE A 386 -22.71 -4.11 8.98
CA ILE A 386 -23.22 -2.73 8.91
C ILE A 386 -22.86 -1.90 10.16
N ALA A 387 -22.40 -2.54 11.24
CA ALA A 387 -22.07 -1.89 12.52
C ALA A 387 -20.65 -1.29 12.59
N SER A 388 -19.88 -1.30 11.50
CA SER A 388 -18.49 -0.81 11.54
C SER A 388 -18.41 0.72 11.53
N PRO A 389 -17.63 1.35 12.43
CA PRO A 389 -17.61 2.81 12.60
C PRO A 389 -17.17 3.58 11.35
N TYR A 390 -16.33 2.98 10.49
CA TYR A 390 -15.87 3.59 9.23
C TYR A 390 -16.39 2.87 8.00
N ALA A 391 -17.54 2.20 8.07
CA ALA A 391 -18.14 1.57 6.91
C ALA A 391 -18.42 2.57 5.76
N ALA A 392 -18.60 3.86 6.07
CA ALA A 392 -18.81 4.91 5.07
C ALA A 392 -17.62 5.07 4.10
N GLY A 393 -16.41 4.68 4.52
CA GLY A 393 -15.21 4.68 3.69
C GLY A 393 -15.11 3.51 2.71
N SER A 394 -16.02 2.52 2.80
CA SER A 394 -16.05 1.39 1.88
C SER A 394 -16.90 1.68 0.63
N PRO A 395 -16.54 1.11 -0.53
CA PRO A 395 -17.37 1.17 -1.73
C PRO A 395 -18.65 0.34 -1.54
N ASP A 396 -19.62 0.56 -2.42
CA ASP A 396 -20.88 -0.18 -2.42
C ASP A 396 -20.85 -1.38 -3.39
N ILE A 397 -19.95 -1.35 -4.37
CA ILE A 397 -19.68 -2.43 -5.32
C ILE A 397 -18.17 -2.66 -5.36
N ARG A 398 -17.75 -3.93 -5.33
CA ARG A 398 -16.36 -4.32 -5.65
C ARG A 398 -16.30 -4.91 -7.05
N ILE A 399 -15.18 -4.68 -7.72
CA ILE A 399 -14.83 -5.37 -8.96
C ILE A 399 -13.73 -6.37 -8.62
N ARG A 400 -14.10 -7.66 -8.60
CA ARG A 400 -13.13 -8.75 -8.57
C ARG A 400 -12.45 -8.79 -9.93
N LYS A 401 -11.13 -8.81 -9.94
CA LYS A 401 -10.30 -8.72 -11.14
C LYS A 401 -9.01 -9.51 -10.97
N PRO A 402 -8.36 -9.92 -12.07
CA PRO A 402 -6.97 -10.35 -12.02
C PRO A 402 -6.07 -9.26 -11.42
N ASP A 403 -5.02 -9.67 -10.71
CA ASP A 403 -4.10 -8.73 -10.08
C ASP A 403 -3.29 -7.93 -11.13
N GLU A 404 -3.19 -8.42 -12.36
CA GLU A 404 -2.48 -7.75 -13.45
C GLU A 404 -3.23 -6.56 -14.08
N VAL A 405 -4.49 -6.37 -13.70
CA VAL A 405 -5.33 -5.27 -14.16
C VAL A 405 -5.26 -4.12 -13.16
N PHE A 406 -4.67 -3.00 -13.55
CA PHE A 406 -4.59 -1.80 -12.73
C PHE A 406 -5.80 -0.89 -12.97
N CYS A 407 -6.58 -0.61 -11.92
CA CYS A 407 -7.72 0.30 -12.02
C CYS A 407 -7.25 1.74 -11.90
N GLN A 408 -7.34 2.50 -12.98
CA GLN A 408 -6.93 3.90 -12.98
C GLN A 408 -8.07 4.84 -12.59
N ALA A 409 -7.67 5.92 -11.92
CA ALA A 409 -8.53 7.04 -11.57
C ALA A 409 -8.95 7.89 -12.78
N GLN A 410 -9.96 8.74 -12.57
CA GLN A 410 -10.49 9.69 -13.56
C GLN A 410 -9.41 10.44 -14.34
N GLY A 411 -9.44 10.26 -15.66
CA GLY A 411 -8.61 11.02 -16.61
C GLY A 411 -7.51 10.23 -17.29
N ARG A 412 -7.23 8.99 -16.85
CA ARG A 412 -6.34 8.04 -17.55
C ARG A 412 -6.80 6.58 -17.29
N PRO A 413 -6.51 5.62 -18.19
CA PRO A 413 -6.30 5.87 -19.62
C PRO A 413 -7.52 6.56 -20.24
N ARG A 414 -7.37 7.08 -21.46
CA ARG A 414 -8.51 7.64 -22.23
C ARG A 414 -9.40 6.55 -22.84
N THR A 415 -9.08 5.28 -22.59
CA THR A 415 -9.79 4.11 -23.10
C THR A 415 -10.36 3.34 -21.91
N ILE A 416 -11.41 2.56 -22.13
CA ILE A 416 -11.98 1.71 -21.06
C ILE A 416 -10.96 0.65 -20.63
N LEU A 417 -10.26 0.08 -21.61
CA LEU A 417 -9.24 -0.94 -21.47
C LEU A 417 -8.02 -0.55 -22.30
N GLY A 418 -6.83 -0.71 -21.75
CA GLY A 418 -5.56 -0.55 -22.45
C GLY A 418 -4.56 -1.62 -22.03
N ILE A 419 -3.62 -1.95 -22.92
CA ILE A 419 -2.38 -2.61 -22.53
C ILE A 419 -1.52 -1.55 -21.84
N SER A 420 -0.93 -1.90 -20.71
CA SER A 420 -0.02 -0.99 -20.00
C SER A 420 1.11 -0.57 -20.95
N PRO A 421 1.32 0.74 -21.14
CA PRO A 421 2.36 1.23 -22.05
C PRO A 421 3.78 1.01 -21.51
N THR A 422 3.91 0.63 -20.24
CA THR A 422 5.19 0.54 -19.52
C THR A 422 5.57 -0.88 -19.12
N TYR A 423 4.70 -1.86 -19.33
CA TYR A 423 5.02 -3.26 -19.03
C TYR A 423 5.91 -3.87 -20.10
N GLY A 424 7.18 -4.03 -19.76
CA GLY A 424 8.22 -4.59 -20.63
C GLY A 424 9.58 -4.50 -19.96
N PRO A 425 10.64 -4.97 -20.65
CA PRO A 425 12.00 -4.91 -20.12
C PRO A 425 12.45 -3.46 -19.98
N ILE A 426 13.15 -3.16 -18.88
CA ILE A 426 13.76 -1.85 -18.69
C ILE A 426 15.19 -1.79 -19.23
N THR A 427 15.71 -0.59 -19.34
CA THR A 427 17.11 -0.33 -19.70
C THR A 427 17.96 -0.04 -18.46
N PRO A 428 19.30 -0.19 -18.52
CA PRO A 428 20.18 0.21 -17.42
C PRO A 428 20.06 1.69 -17.04
N ASP A 429 19.74 2.57 -17.99
CA ASP A 429 19.35 3.96 -17.74
C ASP A 429 17.88 4.02 -17.34
N ILE A 430 17.60 4.57 -16.14
CA ILE A 430 16.25 4.64 -15.57
C ILE A 430 15.73 6.09 -15.42
N SER A 431 16.41 7.08 -16.00
CA SER A 431 16.11 8.50 -15.81
C SER A 431 14.70 8.95 -16.26
N GLY A 432 14.06 8.17 -17.14
CA GLY A 432 12.71 8.42 -17.66
C GLY A 432 11.58 7.62 -17.01
N TYR A 433 11.91 6.68 -16.11
CA TYR A 433 10.92 5.75 -15.55
C TYR A 433 10.15 6.37 -14.38
N THR A 434 8.90 5.98 -14.22
CA THR A 434 8.01 6.43 -13.15
C THR A 434 7.20 5.27 -12.60
N TYR A 435 6.73 5.37 -11.36
CA TYR A 435 5.85 4.36 -10.79
C TYR A 435 4.36 4.55 -11.10
N PRO A 436 3.60 3.44 -11.13
CA PRO A 436 4.08 2.07 -11.36
C PRO A 436 4.62 1.94 -12.79
N ASN A 437 5.66 1.11 -13.00
CA ASN A 437 6.21 0.85 -14.34
C ASN A 437 5.83 -0.54 -14.85
N SER A 438 6.31 -1.59 -14.17
CA SER A 438 6.04 -2.98 -14.57
C SER A 438 5.40 -3.82 -13.46
N GLY A 439 5.45 -3.36 -12.21
CA GLY A 439 4.78 -3.99 -11.07
C GLY A 439 3.68 -3.11 -10.48
N VAL A 440 2.58 -3.75 -10.07
CA VAL A 440 1.48 -3.16 -9.29
C VAL A 440 1.18 -4.02 -8.09
N LYS A 441 0.61 -3.43 -7.04
CA LYS A 441 0.16 -4.13 -5.83
C LYS A 441 -0.75 -5.32 -6.18
N SER A 442 -0.66 -6.44 -5.46
CA SER A 442 -1.50 -7.62 -5.69
C SER A 442 -2.11 -8.15 -4.39
N SER A 443 -3.20 -8.91 -4.55
CA SER A 443 -3.93 -9.52 -3.43
C SER A 443 -3.15 -10.66 -2.73
N LYS A 444 -2.14 -11.23 -3.40
CA LYS A 444 -1.37 -12.39 -2.94
C LYS A 444 -0.15 -11.99 -2.11
N ALA A 445 -0.35 -11.80 -0.81
CA ALA A 445 0.70 -11.51 0.14
C ALA A 445 1.50 -12.77 0.55
N LEU A 446 2.77 -12.59 0.91
CA LEU A 446 3.58 -13.61 1.56
C LEU A 446 3.15 -13.82 3.01
N LEU A 447 3.00 -15.07 3.43
CA LEU A 447 3.03 -15.48 4.83
C LEU A 447 3.70 -16.85 4.96
N ALA A 448 4.79 -16.93 5.71
CA ALA A 448 5.51 -18.17 5.97
C ALA A 448 6.07 -18.21 7.39
N SER A 449 6.21 -19.40 7.97
CA SER A 449 6.78 -19.58 9.32
C SER A 449 7.52 -20.90 9.50
N ASN A 450 8.43 -20.95 10.47
CA ASN A 450 9.10 -22.19 10.87
C ASN A 450 8.35 -22.98 11.97
N PHE A 451 7.12 -22.55 12.32
CA PHE A 451 6.26 -23.21 13.31
C PHE A 451 4.82 -23.33 12.79
N GLU A 452 4.07 -24.23 13.44
CA GLU A 452 2.66 -24.48 13.17
C GLU A 452 1.79 -23.55 14.03
N ALA A 453 1.11 -22.60 13.40
CA ALA A 453 0.09 -21.80 14.07
C ALA A 453 -1.18 -22.64 14.28
N THR A 454 -1.92 -22.39 15.38
CA THR A 454 -3.19 -23.10 15.62
C THR A 454 -4.31 -22.58 14.72
N VAL A 455 -4.19 -21.34 14.26
CA VAL A 455 -5.07 -20.75 13.24
C VAL A 455 -4.54 -21.11 11.86
N LYS A 456 -5.44 -21.45 10.93
CA LYS A 456 -5.14 -21.56 9.50
C LYS A 456 -5.33 -20.17 8.86
N PRO A 457 -4.26 -19.38 8.64
CA PRO A 457 -4.43 -18.03 8.16
C PRO A 457 -4.94 -18.02 6.72
N SER A 458 -5.85 -17.09 6.44
CA SER A 458 -6.48 -16.88 5.13
C SER A 458 -6.41 -15.41 4.68
N SER A 459 -6.08 -14.51 5.60
CA SER A 459 -6.02 -13.06 5.41
C SER A 459 -4.88 -12.43 6.20
N LEU A 460 -4.60 -11.15 5.94
CA LEU A 460 -3.61 -10.38 6.70
C LEU A 460 -4.02 -10.17 8.18
N CYS A 461 -5.32 -10.18 8.47
CA CYS A 461 -5.80 -10.14 9.86
C CYS A 461 -5.46 -11.44 10.61
N ASP A 462 -5.40 -12.59 9.92
CA ASP A 462 -5.00 -13.85 10.56
C ASP A 462 -3.49 -13.88 10.85
N ALA A 463 -2.69 -13.15 10.07
CA ALA A 463 -1.25 -12.99 10.33
C ALA A 463 -0.99 -12.32 11.69
N TYR A 464 -1.83 -11.36 12.10
CA TYR A 464 -1.80 -10.80 13.46
C TYR A 464 -1.92 -11.90 14.52
N THR A 465 -2.96 -12.74 14.41
CA THR A 465 -3.24 -13.80 15.39
C THR A 465 -2.08 -14.79 15.47
N MET A 466 -1.49 -15.12 14.33
CA MET A 466 -0.31 -15.97 14.25
C MET A 466 0.93 -15.34 14.92
N ILE A 467 1.15 -14.04 14.76
CA ILE A 467 2.25 -13.32 15.43
C ILE A 467 2.00 -13.28 16.96
N VAL A 468 0.76 -13.06 17.40
CA VAL A 468 0.38 -13.11 18.81
C VAL A 468 0.69 -14.47 19.43
N GLN A 469 0.31 -15.57 18.76
CA GLN A 469 0.62 -16.93 19.22
C GLN A 469 2.14 -17.17 19.34
N ALA A 470 2.93 -16.63 18.42
CA ALA A 470 4.38 -16.74 18.47
C ALA A 470 5.00 -15.99 19.66
N MET A 471 4.37 -14.89 20.09
CA MET A 471 4.77 -14.16 21.30
C MET A 471 4.38 -14.93 22.57
N GLU A 472 3.14 -15.43 22.64
CA GLU A 472 2.63 -16.20 23.79
C GLU A 472 3.45 -17.47 24.03
N ALA A 473 3.73 -18.24 22.98
CA ALA A 473 4.52 -19.46 23.09
C ALA A 473 6.01 -19.21 23.39
N GLY A 474 6.47 -17.96 23.36
CA GLY A 474 7.83 -17.58 23.80
C GLY A 474 7.96 -17.41 25.31
N LEU A 475 6.84 -17.35 26.03
CA LEU A 475 6.76 -17.22 27.48
C LEU A 475 6.74 -18.57 28.23
N GLU A 476 6.31 -19.63 27.55
CA GLU A 476 6.37 -21.03 28.01
C GLU A 476 7.81 -21.56 27.93
#